data_AF-A0AAI9C877-F1
#
_entry.id   AF-A0AAI9C877-F1
#
_cell.length_a   1.000
_cell.length_b   1.000
_cell.length_c   1.000
_cell.angle_alpha   90.00
_cell.angle_beta   90.00
_cell.angle_gamma   90.00
#
_symmetry.space_group_name_H-M   'P 1'
#
loop_
_entity.id
_entity.type
_entity.pdbx_description
1 polymer ?
#
loop_
_entity_poly.entity_id
_entity_poly.type
_entity_poly.pdbx_seq_one_letter_code
_entity_poly.pdbx_strand_id
1 'polypeptide(L)'
;MKARMLALAMLLISPVAMAVQPRMSVHVTYEWSGWGSVSERWVIRRDAYGLTTRVQVVDTPDVQPRLPELLPIGALSAFEAALQAAPLTRDATVDLITSRLDRPAILKLDPELRSMPAATCSFAQQQAWARQALAGQGLQERVAKHFNGLWTDDYPIMTVVVSRPGRPDTVLVSTSQYTMMLPWKRLSSADFDQQDLEGAQEEWRPALSDALMGLLPAGEPTRERFKIAWFQNRLRGDLASEALRCGTQRNETAD
;
A
#
# COMPACT_ATOMS: atom_id res chain seq x y z
N MET A 1 -58.69 -25.83 37.28
CA MET A 1 -57.44 -25.91 36.48
C MET A 1 -57.40 -24.77 35.47
N LYS A 2 -56.46 -23.83 35.62
CA LYS A 2 -55.89 -22.95 34.56
C LYS A 2 -54.93 -21.97 35.24
N ALA A 3 -53.67 -22.38 35.36
CA ALA A 3 -52.58 -21.54 35.81
C ALA A 3 -52.17 -20.58 34.68
N ARG A 4 -52.15 -19.28 34.96
CA ARG A 4 -51.53 -18.26 34.10
C ARG A 4 -50.12 -18.02 34.63
N MET A 5 -49.10 -18.43 33.87
CA MET A 5 -47.72 -18.01 34.13
C MET A 5 -47.47 -16.65 33.45
N LEU A 6 -47.11 -15.64 34.25
CA LEU A 6 -46.35 -14.49 33.79
C LEU A 6 -44.91 -14.94 33.51
N ALA A 7 -44.41 -14.72 32.30
CA ALA A 7 -42.99 -14.73 32.01
C ALA A 7 -42.51 -13.28 31.90
N LEU A 8 -41.87 -12.78 32.95
CA LEU A 8 -41.17 -11.50 32.96
C LEU A 8 -39.79 -11.74 32.33
N ALA A 9 -39.62 -11.40 31.06
CA ALA A 9 -38.30 -11.38 30.43
C ALA A 9 -37.54 -10.15 30.93
N MET A 10 -36.63 -10.33 31.88
CA MET A 10 -35.61 -9.32 32.18
C MET A 10 -34.68 -9.21 30.98
N LEU A 11 -34.83 -8.11 30.23
CA LEU A 11 -33.82 -7.60 29.31
C LEU A 11 -32.55 -7.31 30.13
N LEU A 12 -31.60 -8.25 30.10
CA LEU A 12 -30.20 -7.99 30.45
C LEU A 12 -29.64 -7.04 29.39
N ILE A 13 -29.81 -5.74 29.61
CA ILE A 13 -29.01 -4.72 28.96
C ILE A 13 -27.64 -4.80 29.63
N SER A 14 -26.80 -5.73 29.16
CA SER A 14 -25.38 -5.70 29.49
C SER A 14 -24.86 -4.36 28.98
N PRO A 15 -24.32 -3.47 29.84
CA PRO A 15 -23.63 -2.31 29.34
C PRO A 15 -22.46 -2.84 28.54
N VAL A 16 -22.40 -2.51 27.25
CA VAL A 16 -21.18 -2.65 26.47
C VAL A 16 -20.21 -1.70 27.16
N ALA A 17 -19.44 -2.21 28.12
CA ALA A 17 -18.28 -1.53 28.63
C ALA A 17 -17.44 -1.28 27.37
N MET A 18 -17.41 -0.02 26.93
CA MET A 18 -16.49 0.41 25.89
C MET A 18 -15.10 0.17 26.45
N ALA A 19 -14.54 -1.00 26.17
CA ALA A 19 -13.22 -1.37 26.59
C ALA A 19 -12.29 -0.28 26.06
N VAL A 20 -11.71 0.48 26.98
CA VAL A 20 -10.75 1.53 26.67
C VAL A 20 -9.66 0.89 25.82
N GLN A 21 -9.54 1.35 24.56
CA GLN A 21 -8.57 0.78 23.65
C GLN A 21 -7.16 0.99 24.21
N PRO A 22 -6.28 -0.03 24.17
CA PRO A 22 -4.95 0.09 24.73
C PRO A 22 -4.14 1.16 24.00
N ARG A 23 -3.27 1.83 24.74
CA ARG A 23 -2.29 2.78 24.19
C ARG A 23 -1.39 2.08 23.17
N MET A 24 -1.08 2.78 22.10
CA MET A 24 -0.26 2.27 21.00
C MET A 24 0.49 3.42 20.35
N SER A 25 1.76 3.20 20.00
CA SER A 25 2.57 4.14 19.21
C SER A 25 3.03 3.44 17.94
N VAL A 26 2.94 4.14 16.81
CA VAL A 26 3.45 3.70 15.51
C VAL A 26 4.41 4.77 15.02
N HIS A 27 5.68 4.38 14.89
CA HIS A 27 6.73 5.22 14.35
C HIS A 27 6.95 4.78 12.91
N VAL A 28 6.87 5.72 11.98
CA VAL A 28 7.08 5.48 10.55
C VAL A 28 8.25 6.33 10.11
N THR A 29 9.29 5.68 9.60
CA THR A 29 10.45 6.32 9.00
C THR A 29 10.49 5.92 7.53
N TYR A 30 10.66 6.91 6.66
CA TYR A 30 10.86 6.69 5.24
C TYR A 30 12.10 7.43 4.78
N GLU A 31 13.01 6.66 4.21
CA GLU A 31 14.21 7.16 3.59
C GLU A 31 14.14 6.77 2.11
N TRP A 32 14.53 7.68 1.23
CA TRP A 32 14.65 7.43 -0.19
C TRP A 32 15.90 8.12 -0.70
N SER A 33 16.68 7.40 -1.50
CA SER A 33 17.82 7.95 -2.22
C SER A 33 17.81 7.51 -3.69
N GLY A 34 18.25 8.41 -4.57
CA GLY A 34 18.30 8.24 -6.02
C GLY A 34 18.75 9.55 -6.66
N TRP A 35 17.99 10.04 -7.65
CA TRP A 35 18.19 11.38 -8.23
C TRP A 35 17.88 12.55 -7.27
N GLY A 36 17.38 12.24 -6.08
CA GLY A 36 17.20 13.15 -4.96
C GLY A 36 17.21 12.37 -3.66
N SER A 37 16.79 13.01 -2.58
CA SER A 37 16.56 12.32 -1.30
C SER A 37 15.30 12.82 -0.62
N VAL A 38 14.68 11.91 0.15
CA VAL A 38 13.58 12.21 1.06
C VAL A 38 13.88 11.50 2.37
N SER A 39 13.71 12.21 3.48
CA SER A 39 13.70 11.65 4.84
C SER A 39 12.46 12.18 5.54
N GLU A 40 11.56 11.27 5.91
CA GLU A 40 10.33 11.58 6.61
C GLU A 40 10.19 10.70 7.85
N ARG A 41 9.78 11.33 8.97
CA ARG A 41 9.49 10.62 10.21
C ARG A 41 8.14 11.07 10.77
N TRP A 42 7.33 10.08 11.12
CA TRP A 42 5.99 10.29 11.64
C TRP A 42 5.78 9.47 12.90
N VAL A 43 5.14 10.07 13.90
CA VAL A 43 4.73 9.38 15.12
C VAL A 43 3.22 9.47 15.23
N ILE A 44 2.58 8.31 15.26
CA ILE A 44 1.13 8.17 15.40
C ILE A 44 0.84 7.49 16.74
N ARG A 45 0.02 8.12 17.59
CA ARG A 45 -0.23 7.64 18.96
C ARG A 45 -1.72 7.57 19.25
N ARG A 46 -2.13 6.47 19.89
CA ARG A 46 -3.41 6.37 20.60
C ARG A 46 -3.17 6.63 22.08
N ASP A 47 -3.86 7.62 22.63
CA ASP A 47 -3.81 7.91 24.06
C ASP A 47 -4.72 6.99 24.89
N ALA A 48 -4.81 7.24 26.21
CA ALA A 48 -5.67 6.46 27.10
C ALA A 48 -7.17 6.71 26.89
N TYR A 49 -7.56 7.77 26.18
CA TYR A 49 -8.95 8.10 25.88
C TYR A 49 -9.38 7.58 24.51
N GLY A 50 -8.48 6.91 23.77
CA GLY A 50 -8.72 6.39 22.43
C GLY A 50 -8.53 7.44 21.33
N LEU A 51 -8.09 8.65 21.65
CA LEU A 51 -7.80 9.67 20.65
C LEU A 51 -6.51 9.30 19.93
N THR A 52 -6.56 9.38 18.59
CA THR A 52 -5.42 9.11 17.74
C THR A 52 -4.88 10.39 17.17
N THR A 53 -3.60 10.67 17.39
CA THR A 53 -2.90 11.83 16.82
C THR A 53 -1.72 11.38 15.96
N ARG A 54 -1.38 12.21 14.96
CA ARG A 54 -0.17 12.11 14.16
C ARG A 54 0.66 13.38 14.33
N VAL A 55 1.97 13.25 14.47
CA VAL A 55 2.91 14.37 14.47
C VAL A 55 4.11 14.05 13.57
N GLN A 56 4.61 15.06 12.86
CA GLN A 56 5.86 14.95 12.13
C GLN A 56 7.02 15.06 13.11
N VAL A 57 7.98 14.14 13.04
CA VAL A 57 9.25 14.28 13.73
C VAL A 57 10.21 14.99 12.80
N VAL A 58 10.81 16.05 13.32
CA VAL A 58 11.72 16.91 12.58
C VAL A 58 13.02 16.95 13.36
N ASP A 59 14.10 16.51 12.73
CA ASP A 59 15.41 16.40 13.38
C ASP A 59 16.18 17.73 13.40
N THR A 60 15.79 18.68 12.55
CA THR A 60 16.46 19.98 12.42
C THR A 60 15.82 21.03 13.35
N PRO A 61 16.62 21.71 14.20
CA PRO A 61 16.10 22.67 15.17
C PRO A 61 15.44 23.90 14.52
N ASP A 62 15.77 24.21 13.27
CA ASP A 62 15.24 25.37 12.53
C ASP A 62 13.89 25.12 11.84
N VAL A 63 13.43 23.87 11.79
CA VAL A 63 12.17 23.50 11.14
C VAL A 63 11.11 23.32 12.22
N GLN A 64 10.06 24.15 12.16
CA GLN A 64 8.98 24.03 13.13
C GLN A 64 8.25 22.70 12.97
N PRO A 65 8.12 21.89 14.04
CA PRO A 65 7.33 20.68 13.99
C PRO A 65 5.87 21.04 13.71
N ARG A 66 5.24 20.32 12.78
CA ARG A 66 3.81 20.49 12.51
C ARG A 66 3.02 20.20 13.79
N LEU A 67 1.95 20.96 14.02
CA LEU A 67 1.04 20.69 15.13
C LEU A 67 0.49 19.26 15.03
N PRO A 68 0.26 18.57 16.16
CA PRO A 68 -0.37 17.27 16.15
C PRO A 68 -1.73 17.31 15.47
N GLU A 69 -1.94 16.42 14.51
CA GLU A 69 -3.19 16.28 13.76
C GLU A 69 -4.02 15.13 14.33
N LEU A 70 -5.33 15.35 14.49
CA LEU A 70 -6.26 14.29 14.88
C LEU A 70 -6.56 13.39 13.68
N LEU A 71 -6.42 12.07 13.87
CA LEU A 71 -6.81 11.08 12.88
C LEU A 71 -8.25 10.60 13.10
N PRO A 72 -8.91 10.04 12.06
CA PRO A 72 -10.23 9.44 12.19
C PRO A 72 -10.28 8.39 13.30
N ILE A 73 -11.43 8.31 13.98
CA ILE A 73 -11.70 7.30 15.00
C ILE A 73 -11.48 5.92 14.39
N GLY A 74 -10.73 5.06 15.08
CA GLY A 74 -10.44 3.70 14.64
C GLY A 74 -9.29 3.56 13.65
N ALA A 75 -8.60 4.64 13.23
CA ALA A 75 -7.47 4.56 12.31
C ALA A 75 -6.37 3.59 12.78
N LEU A 76 -5.93 3.73 14.04
CA LEU A 76 -4.98 2.78 14.62
C LEU A 76 -5.59 1.39 14.87
N SER A 77 -6.91 1.26 14.98
CA SER A 77 -7.57 -0.04 15.18
C SER A 77 -7.59 -0.83 13.87
N ALA A 78 -7.85 -0.14 12.75
CA ALA A 78 -7.72 -0.70 11.41
C ALA A 78 -6.28 -1.12 11.11
N PHE A 79 -5.30 -0.30 11.47
CA PHE A 79 -3.89 -0.66 11.36
C PHE A 79 -3.51 -1.86 12.24
N GLU A 80 -4.00 -1.90 13.48
CA GLU A 80 -3.77 -3.05 14.36
C GLU A 80 -4.41 -4.34 13.82
N ALA A 81 -5.62 -4.26 13.26
CA ALA A 81 -6.24 -5.40 12.58
C ALA A 81 -5.41 -5.86 11.36
N ALA A 82 -4.89 -4.92 10.57
CA ALA A 82 -4.04 -5.21 9.42
C ALA A 82 -2.70 -5.87 9.80
N LEU A 83 -2.14 -5.51 10.97
CA LEU A 83 -0.96 -6.19 11.51
C LEU A 83 -1.22 -7.66 11.87
N GLN A 84 -2.43 -7.97 12.33
CA GLN A 84 -2.85 -9.33 12.70
C GLN A 84 -3.35 -10.15 11.51
N ALA A 85 -3.67 -9.50 10.39
CA ALA A 85 -4.06 -10.19 9.17
C ALA A 85 -2.93 -11.11 8.70
N ALA A 86 -3.30 -12.30 8.21
CA ALA A 86 -2.33 -13.21 7.60
C ALA A 86 -1.74 -12.57 6.33
N PRO A 87 -0.43 -12.74 6.07
CA PRO A 87 0.13 -12.46 4.76
C PRO A 87 -0.64 -13.25 3.69
N LEU A 88 -0.80 -12.63 2.52
CA LEU A 88 -1.31 -13.33 1.35
C LEU A 88 -0.15 -14.02 0.62
N THR A 89 -0.49 -14.94 -0.29
CA THR A 89 0.47 -15.35 -1.32
C THR A 89 0.69 -14.20 -2.29
N ARG A 90 1.79 -14.28 -3.06
CA ARG A 90 2.06 -13.32 -4.12
C ARG A 90 0.92 -13.29 -5.15
N ASP A 91 0.45 -14.44 -5.60
CA ASP A 91 -0.64 -14.56 -6.59
C ASP A 91 -1.95 -13.97 -6.06
N ALA A 92 -2.32 -14.28 -4.80
CA ALA A 92 -3.52 -13.69 -4.18
C ALA A 92 -3.40 -12.17 -4.03
N THR A 93 -2.19 -11.65 -3.83
CA THR A 93 -1.94 -10.21 -3.79
C THR A 93 -2.05 -9.56 -5.17
N VAL A 94 -1.52 -10.21 -6.21
CA VAL A 94 -1.71 -9.80 -7.60
C VAL A 94 -3.20 -9.74 -7.93
N ASP A 95 -3.97 -10.77 -7.61
CA ASP A 95 -5.42 -10.82 -7.85
C ASP A 95 -6.15 -9.69 -7.12
N LEU A 96 -5.82 -9.47 -5.85
CA LEU A 96 -6.38 -8.37 -5.06
C LEU A 96 -6.09 -7.01 -5.71
N ILE A 97 -4.84 -6.75 -6.10
CA ILE A 97 -4.46 -5.48 -6.74
C ILE A 97 -5.18 -5.34 -8.07
N THR A 98 -5.16 -6.38 -8.92
CA THR A 98 -5.86 -6.41 -10.21
C THR A 98 -7.34 -6.07 -10.04
N SER A 99 -8.01 -6.61 -9.02
CA SER A 99 -9.44 -6.36 -8.76
C SER A 99 -9.77 -4.90 -8.40
N ARG A 100 -8.79 -4.15 -7.90
CA ARG A 100 -8.93 -2.74 -7.49
C ARG A 100 -8.62 -1.74 -8.61
N LEU A 101 -8.09 -2.20 -9.74
CA LEU A 101 -7.74 -1.33 -10.86
C LEU A 101 -9.00 -0.92 -11.64
N ASP A 102 -9.13 0.39 -11.90
CA ASP A 102 -10.11 0.91 -12.85
C ASP A 102 -9.63 0.62 -14.28
N ARG A 103 -10.11 -0.50 -14.82
CA ARG A 103 -9.81 -0.94 -16.20
C ARG A 103 -10.28 0.07 -17.26
N PRO A 104 -11.49 0.65 -17.20
CA PRO A 104 -11.87 1.77 -18.06
C PRO A 104 -10.86 2.92 -18.05
N ALA A 105 -10.32 3.31 -16.88
CA ALA A 105 -9.31 4.36 -16.81
C ALA A 105 -7.99 3.96 -17.48
N ILE A 106 -7.54 2.71 -17.33
CA ILE A 106 -6.34 2.19 -18.00
C ILE A 106 -6.52 2.18 -19.53
N LEU A 107 -7.73 1.91 -20.01
CA LEU A 107 -8.06 1.89 -21.44
C LEU A 107 -8.21 3.29 -22.07
N LYS A 108 -8.18 4.38 -21.31
CA LYS A 108 -8.21 5.75 -21.86
C LYS A 108 -6.82 6.13 -22.39
N LEU A 109 -6.47 5.58 -23.54
CA LEU A 109 -5.21 5.87 -24.22
C LEU A 109 -5.18 7.33 -24.71
N ASP A 110 -3.99 7.91 -24.77
CA ASP A 110 -3.76 9.25 -25.31
C ASP A 110 -3.71 9.19 -26.85
N PRO A 111 -4.67 9.81 -27.57
CA PRO A 111 -4.67 9.83 -29.04
C PRO A 111 -3.56 10.70 -29.64
N GLU A 112 -2.95 11.59 -28.84
CA GLU A 112 -1.86 12.46 -29.27
C GLU A 112 -0.48 11.81 -29.11
N LEU A 113 -0.40 10.64 -28.48
CA LEU A 113 0.84 9.91 -28.30
C LEU A 113 1.40 9.48 -29.67
N ARG A 114 2.64 9.88 -29.95
CA ARG A 114 3.35 9.55 -31.21
C ARG A 114 4.59 8.73 -30.91
N SER A 115 4.88 7.76 -31.76
CA SER A 115 6.18 7.07 -31.79
C SER A 115 7.05 7.59 -32.93
N MET A 116 8.37 7.44 -32.78
CA MET A 116 9.31 7.45 -33.90
C MET A 116 9.98 6.07 -33.98
N PRO A 117 9.85 5.32 -35.09
CA PRO A 117 9.08 5.66 -36.30
C PRO A 117 7.57 5.79 -36.03
N ALA A 118 6.86 6.48 -36.94
CA ALA A 118 5.42 6.72 -36.82
C ALA A 118 4.66 5.40 -36.58
N ALA A 119 3.61 5.47 -35.77
CA ALA A 119 2.78 4.31 -35.44
C ALA A 119 2.27 3.65 -36.73
N THR A 120 2.39 2.33 -36.80
CA THR A 120 2.02 1.56 -37.99
C THR A 120 0.52 1.35 -38.12
N CYS A 121 -0.25 1.64 -37.06
CA CYS A 121 -1.68 1.40 -37.00
C CYS A 121 -2.45 2.61 -36.45
N SER A 122 -3.70 2.75 -36.91
CA SER A 122 -4.63 3.81 -36.50
C SER A 122 -4.98 3.74 -35.02
N PHE A 123 -5.37 4.86 -34.41
CA PHE A 123 -5.77 4.91 -33.00
C PHE A 123 -6.91 3.92 -32.66
N ALA A 124 -7.86 3.70 -33.59
CA ALA A 124 -8.91 2.70 -33.41
C ALA A 124 -8.34 1.28 -33.28
N GLN A 125 -7.31 0.94 -34.06
CA GLN A 125 -6.61 -0.35 -33.97
C GLN A 125 -5.80 -0.46 -32.67
N GLN A 126 -5.14 0.63 -32.24
CA GLN A 126 -4.44 0.69 -30.95
C GLN A 126 -5.40 0.43 -29.78
N GLN A 127 -6.58 1.05 -29.80
CA GLN A 127 -7.62 0.87 -28.80
C GLN A 127 -8.19 -0.55 -28.81
N ALA A 128 -8.39 -1.14 -29.99
CA ALA A 128 -8.85 -2.53 -30.12
C ALA A 128 -7.82 -3.52 -29.56
N TRP A 129 -6.55 -3.33 -29.92
CA TRP A 129 -5.43 -4.12 -29.38
C TRP A 129 -5.36 -3.99 -27.85
N ALA A 130 -5.44 -2.78 -27.29
CA ALA A 130 -5.37 -2.55 -25.85
C ALA A 130 -6.50 -3.27 -25.09
N ARG A 131 -7.73 -3.26 -25.65
CA ARG A 131 -8.85 -4.03 -25.07
C ARG A 131 -8.55 -5.52 -25.05
N GLN A 132 -8.00 -6.06 -26.15
CA GLN A 132 -7.62 -7.46 -26.26
C GLN A 132 -6.46 -7.81 -25.31
N ALA A 133 -5.45 -6.95 -25.20
CA ALA A 133 -4.29 -7.14 -24.34
C ALA A 133 -4.62 -7.15 -22.84
N LEU A 134 -5.74 -6.53 -22.43
CA LEU A 134 -6.25 -6.62 -21.07
C LEU A 134 -7.28 -7.74 -20.89
N ALA A 135 -7.78 -8.38 -21.96
CA ALA A 135 -8.81 -9.41 -21.90
C ALA A 135 -8.32 -10.68 -21.19
N GLY A 136 -9.25 -11.47 -20.64
CA GLY A 136 -8.92 -12.66 -19.86
C GLY A 136 -7.95 -12.33 -18.71
N GLN A 137 -6.82 -13.04 -18.66
CA GLN A 137 -5.75 -12.86 -17.67
C GLN A 137 -4.73 -11.77 -18.03
N GLY A 138 -4.85 -11.10 -19.18
CA GLY A 138 -3.83 -10.14 -19.64
C GLY A 138 -3.57 -8.97 -18.69
N LEU A 139 -4.59 -8.48 -17.98
CA LEU A 139 -4.40 -7.49 -16.93
C LEU A 139 -3.64 -8.07 -15.71
N GLN A 140 -4.02 -9.28 -15.29
CA GLN A 140 -3.39 -9.97 -14.16
C GLN A 140 -1.90 -10.25 -14.45
N GLU A 141 -1.56 -10.72 -15.64
CA GLU A 141 -0.16 -10.94 -16.08
C GLU A 141 0.68 -9.66 -16.02
N ARG A 142 0.11 -8.52 -16.45
CA ARG A 142 0.79 -7.22 -16.36
C ARG A 142 1.00 -6.79 -14.91
N VAL A 143 0.04 -7.06 -14.03
CA VAL A 143 0.21 -6.82 -12.59
C VAL A 143 1.27 -7.75 -12.00
N ALA A 144 1.27 -9.03 -12.35
CA ALA A 144 2.32 -9.96 -11.90
C ALA A 144 3.71 -9.52 -12.36
N LYS A 145 3.83 -9.08 -13.62
CA LYS A 145 5.08 -8.58 -14.22
C LYS A 145 5.58 -7.32 -13.52
N HIS A 146 4.70 -6.44 -13.04
CA HIS A 146 5.10 -5.26 -12.26
C HIS A 146 5.94 -5.64 -11.05
N PHE A 147 5.63 -6.75 -10.39
CA PHE A 147 6.36 -7.23 -9.23
C PHE A 147 7.59 -8.10 -9.57
N ASN A 148 7.95 -8.23 -10.86
CA ASN A 148 9.12 -8.99 -11.31
C ASN A 148 10.25 -8.05 -11.73
N GLY A 149 11.44 -8.23 -11.14
CA GLY A 149 12.68 -7.57 -11.55
C GLY A 149 13.25 -6.62 -10.49
N LEU A 150 14.18 -5.78 -10.91
CA LEU A 150 14.66 -4.60 -10.20
C LEU A 150 14.45 -3.42 -11.15
N TRP A 151 13.91 -2.32 -10.64
CA TRP A 151 13.88 -1.07 -11.38
C TRP A 151 15.00 -0.18 -10.83
N THR A 152 15.67 0.56 -11.71
CA THR A 152 16.51 1.77 -11.54
C THR A 152 17.23 2.13 -10.20
N ASP A 153 17.99 3.22 -10.23
CA ASP A 153 18.65 3.89 -9.10
C ASP A 153 17.64 4.54 -8.12
N ASP A 154 16.75 3.72 -7.53
CA ASP A 154 15.72 4.10 -6.56
C ASP A 154 15.84 3.19 -5.33
N TYR A 155 16.23 3.73 -4.18
CA TYR A 155 16.47 2.94 -2.96
C TYR A 155 15.54 3.40 -1.83
N PRO A 156 14.23 3.06 -1.89
CA PRO A 156 13.31 3.38 -0.82
C PRO A 156 13.48 2.41 0.35
N ILE A 157 13.40 2.92 1.56
CA ILE A 157 13.35 2.14 2.79
C ILE A 157 12.24 2.72 3.66
N MET A 158 11.25 1.90 3.99
CA MET A 158 10.18 2.24 4.92
C MET A 158 10.29 1.34 6.14
N THR A 159 10.47 1.94 7.32
CA THR A 159 10.52 1.24 8.60
C THR A 159 9.33 1.66 9.45
N VAL A 160 8.59 0.67 9.95
CA VAL A 160 7.43 0.85 10.82
C VAL A 160 7.68 0.12 12.13
N VAL A 161 7.80 0.88 13.22
CA VAL A 161 7.96 0.35 14.57
C VAL A 161 6.67 0.54 15.34
N VAL A 162 6.13 -0.55 15.88
CA VAL A 162 4.88 -0.57 16.61
C VAL A 162 5.13 -0.93 18.06
N SER A 163 4.90 0.02 18.95
CA SER A 163 5.10 -0.15 20.39
C SER A 163 3.76 -0.21 21.13
N ARG A 164 3.67 -1.18 22.06
CA ARG A 164 2.51 -1.38 22.93
C ARG A 164 2.99 -1.62 24.36
N PRO A 165 2.31 -1.07 25.39
CA PRO A 165 2.67 -1.34 26.78
C PRO A 165 2.69 -2.84 27.08
N GLY A 166 3.79 -3.32 27.68
CA GLY A 166 3.95 -4.71 28.10
C GLY A 166 4.11 -5.73 26.97
N ARG A 167 4.41 -5.30 25.74
CA ARG A 167 4.72 -6.19 24.60
C ARG A 167 6.01 -5.76 23.91
N PRO A 168 6.78 -6.69 23.32
CA PRO A 168 7.90 -6.32 22.47
C PRO A 168 7.43 -5.52 21.26
N ASP A 169 8.30 -4.64 20.77
CA ASP A 169 8.03 -3.88 19.57
C ASP A 169 7.89 -4.81 18.36
N THR A 170 7.00 -4.44 17.44
CA THR A 170 6.92 -5.08 16.12
C THR A 170 7.59 -4.17 15.10
N VAL A 171 8.63 -4.66 14.44
CA VAL A 171 9.36 -3.92 13.41
C VAL A 171 9.08 -4.52 12.05
N LEU A 172 8.60 -3.67 11.14
CA LEU A 172 8.30 -4.03 9.75
C LEU A 172 9.10 -3.11 8.84
N VAL A 173 9.77 -3.70 7.86
CA VAL A 173 10.59 -2.98 6.90
C VAL A 173 10.19 -3.35 5.48
N SER A 174 10.11 -2.38 4.60
CA SER A 174 10.02 -2.61 3.16
C SER A 174 11.06 -1.79 2.43
N THR A 175 11.81 -2.46 1.57
CA THR A 175 12.77 -1.83 0.65
C THR A 175 12.27 -1.83 -0.80
N SER A 176 10.99 -2.14 -0.99
CA SER A 176 10.41 -2.35 -2.31
C SER A 176 10.17 -1.05 -3.04
N GLN A 177 10.54 -1.00 -4.33
CA GLN A 177 10.19 0.08 -5.24
C GLN A 177 8.78 -0.06 -5.85
N TYR A 178 8.10 -1.17 -5.56
CA TYR A 178 6.81 -1.48 -6.15
C TYR A 178 5.65 -0.82 -5.42
N THR A 179 4.51 -0.75 -6.12
CA THR A 179 3.24 -0.28 -5.57
C THR A 179 2.92 -0.93 -4.23
N MET A 180 2.41 -0.10 -3.32
CA MET A 180 2.09 -0.50 -1.94
C MET A 180 3.31 -0.91 -1.10
N MET A 181 4.54 -0.63 -1.57
CA MET A 181 5.77 -1.01 -0.86
C MET A 181 5.81 -2.51 -0.53
N LEU A 182 5.35 -3.37 -1.44
CA LEU A 182 5.33 -4.82 -1.23
C LEU A 182 6.56 -5.50 -1.83
N PRO A 183 7.18 -6.48 -1.16
CA PRO A 183 6.77 -7.11 0.11
C PRO A 183 7.30 -6.39 1.36
N TRP A 184 6.77 -6.77 2.53
CA TRP A 184 7.28 -6.37 3.85
C TRP A 184 8.13 -7.47 4.46
N LYS A 185 9.07 -7.10 5.33
CA LYS A 185 9.88 -8.01 6.14
C LYS A 185 9.66 -7.68 7.61
N ARG A 186 9.57 -8.70 8.46
CA ARG A 186 9.48 -8.53 9.92
C ARG A 186 10.85 -8.75 10.53
N LEU A 187 11.32 -7.77 11.29
CA LEU A 187 12.62 -7.81 11.96
C LEU A 187 12.44 -7.84 13.49
N SER A 188 13.50 -8.26 14.18
CA SER A 188 13.57 -8.31 15.64
C SER A 188 13.88 -6.95 16.28
N SER A 189 14.49 -6.03 15.53
CA SER A 189 14.98 -4.74 16.01
C SER A 189 14.81 -3.65 14.95
N ALA A 190 14.67 -2.40 15.40
CA ALA A 190 14.68 -1.22 14.54
C ALA A 190 16.11 -0.81 14.14
N ASP A 191 17.09 -1.23 14.93
CA ASP A 191 18.51 -1.20 14.58
C ASP A 191 18.82 -2.54 13.90
N PHE A 192 18.87 -2.53 12.57
CA PHE A 192 19.13 -3.69 11.73
C PHE A 192 20.18 -3.36 10.67
N ASP A 193 20.85 -4.38 10.17
CA ASP A 193 21.78 -4.25 9.05
C ASP A 193 21.26 -4.92 7.75
N GLN A 194 22.10 -4.92 6.72
CA GLN A 194 21.77 -5.52 5.43
C GLN A 194 21.60 -7.04 5.53
N GLN A 195 22.35 -7.72 6.40
CA GLN A 195 22.27 -9.17 6.58
C GLN A 195 20.94 -9.56 7.24
N ASP A 196 20.46 -8.78 8.20
CA ASP A 196 19.14 -8.95 8.79
C ASP A 196 18.03 -8.84 7.74
N LEU A 197 18.12 -7.85 6.84
CA LEU A 197 17.17 -7.68 5.74
C LEU A 197 17.19 -8.85 4.77
N GLU A 198 18.37 -9.32 4.36
CA GLU A 198 18.51 -10.42 3.42
C GLU A 198 18.05 -11.76 4.02
N GLY A 199 18.25 -11.96 5.32
CA GLY A 199 17.82 -13.16 6.04
C GLY A 199 16.33 -13.20 6.38
N ALA A 200 15.64 -12.05 6.40
CA ALA A 200 14.24 -11.98 6.79
C ALA A 200 13.27 -12.41 5.69
N GLN A 201 12.25 -13.18 6.09
CA GLN A 201 11.21 -13.67 5.19
C GLN A 201 10.35 -12.51 4.67
N GLU A 202 10.09 -12.54 3.36
CA GLU A 202 9.16 -11.63 2.70
C GLU A 202 7.69 -12.02 2.96
N GLU A 203 6.90 -11.05 3.38
CA GLU A 203 5.48 -11.15 3.69
C GLU A 203 4.68 -10.19 2.79
N TRP A 204 3.76 -10.74 1.99
CA TRP A 204 2.87 -9.95 1.14
C TRP A 204 1.65 -9.49 1.94
N ARG A 205 1.74 -8.28 2.51
CA ARG A 205 0.72 -7.72 3.42
C ARG A 205 0.03 -6.48 2.83
N PRO A 206 -0.83 -6.60 1.80
CA PRO A 206 -1.50 -5.44 1.20
C PRO A 206 -2.40 -4.69 2.19
N ALA A 207 -3.05 -5.41 3.13
CA ALA A 207 -3.86 -4.76 4.17
C ALA A 207 -3.03 -3.85 5.09
N LEU A 208 -1.78 -4.22 5.38
CA LEU A 208 -0.85 -3.39 6.15
C LEU A 208 -0.52 -2.11 5.41
N SER A 209 -0.19 -2.22 4.12
CA SER A 209 0.09 -1.08 3.25
C SER A 209 -1.11 -0.13 3.14
N ASP A 210 -2.32 -0.66 2.96
CA ASP A 210 -3.56 0.13 2.93
C ASP A 210 -3.79 0.89 4.24
N ALA A 211 -3.67 0.19 5.37
CA ALA A 211 -3.90 0.79 6.68
C ALA A 211 -2.83 1.84 7.02
N LEU A 212 -1.56 1.59 6.67
CA LEU A 212 -0.48 2.55 6.83
C LEU A 212 -0.70 3.81 6.00
N MET A 213 -1.15 3.66 4.74
CA MET A 213 -1.53 4.80 3.89
C MET A 213 -2.61 5.66 4.57
N GLY A 214 -3.55 5.05 5.30
CA GLY A 214 -4.56 5.76 6.09
C GLY A 214 -4.01 6.55 7.27
N LEU A 215 -2.85 6.16 7.81
CA LEU A 215 -2.18 6.87 8.91
C LEU A 215 -1.32 8.04 8.43
N LEU A 216 -0.83 8.04 7.19
CA LEU A 216 0.11 9.03 6.66
C LEU A 216 -0.59 10.26 6.07
N PRO A 217 0.04 11.46 6.03
CA PRO A 217 -0.62 12.66 5.53
C PRO A 217 -0.79 12.62 4.00
N ALA A 218 -1.84 13.28 3.50
CA ALA A 218 -2.02 13.45 2.06
C ALA A 218 -0.90 14.35 1.49
N GLY A 219 -0.40 14.00 0.30
CA GLY A 219 0.60 14.79 -0.43
C GLY A 219 2.05 14.56 -0.01
N GLU A 220 2.32 13.79 1.05
CA GLU A 220 3.69 13.44 1.43
C GLU A 220 4.25 12.31 0.54
N PRO A 221 5.55 12.37 0.17
CA PRO A 221 6.22 11.32 -0.60
C PRO A 221 6.02 9.90 -0.04
N THR A 222 6.08 9.74 1.28
CA THR A 222 5.75 8.46 1.96
C THR A 222 4.43 7.87 1.50
N ARG A 223 3.38 8.69 1.43
CA ARG A 223 2.03 8.24 1.10
C ARG A 223 1.87 7.94 -0.39
N GLU A 224 2.59 8.66 -1.26
CA GLU A 224 2.51 8.47 -2.71
C GLU A 224 2.92 7.05 -3.14
N ARG A 225 3.89 6.44 -2.44
CA ARG A 225 4.36 5.06 -2.72
C ARG A 225 3.25 3.99 -2.56
N PHE A 226 2.21 4.30 -1.80
CA PHE A 226 1.08 3.39 -1.59
C PHE A 226 -0.04 3.55 -2.62
N LYS A 227 -0.02 4.60 -3.45
CA LYS A 227 -1.13 4.90 -4.34
C LYS A 227 -1.19 3.94 -5.53
N ILE A 228 -2.30 3.21 -5.60
CA ILE A 228 -2.64 2.39 -6.77
C ILE A 228 -2.82 3.24 -8.05
N ALA A 229 -3.19 4.52 -7.92
CA ALA A 229 -3.36 5.42 -9.04
C ALA A 229 -2.06 5.64 -9.84
N TRP A 230 -0.91 5.70 -9.15
CA TRP A 230 0.39 5.76 -9.83
C TRP A 230 0.59 4.51 -10.71
N PHE A 231 0.28 3.34 -10.17
CA PHE A 231 0.41 2.08 -10.88
C PHE A 231 -0.53 1.98 -12.08
N GLN A 232 -1.78 2.41 -11.93
CA GLN A 232 -2.74 2.49 -13.04
C GLN A 232 -2.24 3.40 -14.17
N ASN A 233 -1.70 4.56 -13.83
CA ASN A 233 -1.15 5.48 -14.81
C ASN A 233 0.05 4.88 -15.54
N ARG A 234 0.91 4.16 -14.80
CA ARG A 234 2.02 3.43 -15.41
C ARG A 234 1.53 2.34 -16.37
N LEU A 235 0.62 1.47 -15.92
CA LEU A 235 0.05 0.41 -16.77
C LEU A 235 -0.58 0.99 -18.04
N ARG A 236 -1.26 2.12 -17.94
CA ARG A 236 -1.80 2.85 -19.09
C ARG A 236 -0.70 3.32 -20.05
N GLY A 237 0.39 3.88 -19.52
CA GLY A 237 1.54 4.33 -20.32
C GLY A 237 2.25 3.18 -21.04
N ASP A 238 2.48 2.08 -20.35
CA ASP A 238 3.06 0.86 -20.91
C ASP A 238 2.15 0.29 -22.01
N LEU A 239 0.84 0.20 -21.74
CA LEU A 239 -0.16 -0.26 -22.70
C LEU A 239 -0.23 0.65 -23.93
N ALA A 240 -0.23 1.97 -23.75
CA ALA A 240 -0.22 2.93 -24.85
C ALA A 240 1.03 2.78 -25.72
N SER A 241 2.20 2.63 -25.10
CA SER A 241 3.49 2.48 -25.80
C SER A 241 3.53 1.20 -26.62
N GLU A 242 3.07 0.08 -26.06
CA GLU A 242 2.98 -1.20 -26.79
C GLU A 242 1.93 -1.13 -27.92
N ALA A 243 0.82 -0.40 -27.69
CA ALA A 243 -0.24 -0.23 -28.67
C ALA A 243 0.20 0.53 -29.92
N LEU A 244 1.18 1.46 -29.83
CA LEU A 244 1.73 2.20 -30.98
C LEU A 244 2.27 1.28 -32.09
N ARG A 245 2.65 0.05 -31.73
CA ARG A 245 3.13 -0.97 -32.65
C ARG A 245 2.09 -2.07 -32.93
N CYS A 246 0.87 -1.90 -32.43
CA CYS A 246 -0.17 -2.93 -32.43
C CYS A 246 0.32 -4.31 -31.93
N GLY A 247 1.25 -4.31 -30.96
CA GLY A 247 1.79 -5.52 -30.33
C GLY A 247 2.82 -6.32 -31.13
N THR A 248 3.36 -5.81 -32.25
CA THR A 248 4.32 -6.56 -33.10
C THR A 248 5.63 -6.93 -32.40
N GLN A 249 6.00 -6.26 -31.30
CA GLN A 249 7.28 -6.50 -30.61
C GLN A 249 7.31 -7.78 -29.76
N ARG A 250 6.17 -8.42 -29.45
CA ARG A 250 6.14 -9.64 -28.62
C ARG A 250 6.68 -10.88 -29.35
N ASN A 251 6.83 -10.82 -30.67
CA ASN A 251 7.32 -11.94 -31.50
C ASN A 251 8.82 -11.84 -31.85
N GLU A 252 9.51 -10.75 -31.52
CA GLU A 252 10.93 -10.55 -31.90
C GLU A 252 11.92 -10.89 -30.78
N THR A 253 11.45 -11.17 -29.56
CA THR A 253 12.30 -11.54 -28.41
C THR A 253 12.04 -12.97 -27.90
N ALA A 254 11.45 -13.82 -28.72
CA ALA A 254 11.17 -15.23 -28.40
C ALA A 254 11.96 -16.21 -29.28
N ASP A 255 13.05 -15.75 -29.89
CA ASP A 255 14.09 -16.56 -30.55
C ASP A 255 15.41 -16.45 -29.78
#